data_AF-C0D993-F1
#
_entry.id   AF-C0D993-F1
#
_cell.length_a   1.000
_cell.length_b   1.000
_cell.length_c   1.000
_cell.angle_alpha   90.00
_cell.angle_beta   90.00
_cell.angle_gamma   90.00
#
_symmetry.space_group_name_H-M   'P 1'
#
loop_
_entity.id
_entity.type
_entity.pdbx_description
1 polymer ?
#
loop_
_entity_poly.entity_id
_entity_poly.type
_entity_poly.pdbx_seq_one_letter_code
_entity_poly.pdbx_strand_id
1 'polypeptide(L)'
;MIGKQHFGQIINFLINVALGLALTAVGLSMAGTVQPLAFVQSFVVSMAVGYTICDLIPAPAWGKMFTKYLGIKSKLGCHLISTAVGGLILITCISFFCQFVAVGGAILAVWPHALPYLLAAGYLVLIVFMPLCERFAVVLTSK
;
A
#
# COMPACT_ATOMS: atom_id res chain seq x y z
N MET A 1 9.68 10.96 21.44
CA MET A 1 10.25 11.85 20.40
C MET A 1 10.89 10.95 19.36
N ILE A 2 10.41 10.96 18.12
CA ILE A 2 10.85 10.03 17.08
C ILE A 2 11.76 10.81 16.12
N GLY A 3 13.04 10.45 16.05
CA GLY A 3 14.01 11.15 15.22
C GLY A 3 13.67 11.09 13.72
N LYS A 4 14.18 12.04 12.93
CA LYS A 4 14.00 12.11 11.45
C LYS A 4 14.37 10.81 10.72
N GLN A 5 15.16 9.93 11.34
CA GLN A 5 15.46 8.58 10.83
C GLN A 5 14.21 7.72 10.64
N HIS A 6 13.16 7.91 11.43
CA HIS A 6 11.94 7.09 11.38
C HIS A 6 10.82 7.75 10.55
N PHE A 7 11.09 8.90 9.90
CA PHE A 7 10.12 9.61 9.07
C PHE A 7 9.53 8.70 7.98
N GLY A 8 10.38 7.96 7.29
CA GLY A 8 9.96 6.99 6.28
C GLY A 8 9.14 5.84 6.88
N GLN A 9 9.51 5.36 8.08
CA GLN A 9 8.78 4.29 8.77
C GLN A 9 7.38 4.74 9.19
N ILE A 10 7.22 5.98 9.66
CA ILE A 10 5.92 6.56 10.03
C ILE A 10 5.01 6.67 8.80
N ILE A 11 5.53 7.18 7.68
CA ILE A 11 4.77 7.28 6.43
C ILE A 11 4.36 5.89 5.94
N ASN A 12 5.31 4.95 5.92
CA ASN A 12 5.05 3.57 5.49
C ASN A 12 3.98 2.91 6.37
N PHE A 13 4.05 3.09 7.69
CA PHE A 13 3.05 2.58 8.62
C PHE A 13 1.66 3.15 8.32
N LEU A 14 1.54 4.49 8.18
CA LEU A 14 0.26 5.14 7.93
C LEU A 14 -0.34 4.74 6.58
N ILE A 15 0.48 4.68 5.52
CA ILE A 15 0.06 4.23 4.20
C ILE A 15 -0.39 2.76 4.26
N ASN A 16 0.32 1.92 4.99
CA ASN A 16 0.00 0.52 5.09
C ASN A 16 -1.32 0.27 5.85
N VAL A 17 -1.60 1.05 6.89
CA VAL A 17 -2.91 1.03 7.59
C VAL A 17 -4.03 1.43 6.62
N ALA A 18 -3.87 2.55 5.90
CA ALA A 18 -4.89 3.05 4.99
C ALA A 18 -5.15 2.08 3.82
N LEU A 19 -4.09 1.56 3.21
CA LEU A 19 -4.17 0.55 2.16
C LEU A 19 -4.78 -0.76 2.67
N GLY A 20 -4.36 -1.23 3.85
CA GLY A 20 -4.87 -2.46 4.43
C GLY A 20 -6.38 -2.39 4.69
N LEU A 21 -6.87 -1.28 5.23
CA LEU A 21 -8.31 -1.06 5.42
C LEU A 21 -9.07 -1.07 4.08
N ALA A 22 -8.58 -0.33 3.09
CA ALA A 22 -9.26 -0.19 1.81
C ALA A 22 -9.24 -1.49 0.99
N LEU A 23 -8.09 -2.15 0.88
CA LEU A 23 -7.94 -3.39 0.13
C LEU A 23 -8.69 -4.54 0.79
N THR A 24 -8.70 -4.61 2.12
CA THR A 24 -9.48 -5.61 2.85
C THR A 24 -10.98 -5.38 2.66
N ALA A 25 -11.46 -4.14 2.75
CA ALA A 25 -12.86 -3.80 2.51
C ALA A 25 -13.30 -4.15 1.08
N VAL A 26 -12.52 -3.77 0.06
CA VAL A 26 -12.84 -4.07 -1.34
C VAL A 26 -12.76 -5.57 -1.62
N GLY A 27 -11.70 -6.25 -1.16
CA GLY A 27 -11.49 -7.68 -1.38
C GLY A 27 -12.61 -8.55 -0.81
N LEU A 28 -13.04 -8.26 0.43
CA LEU A 28 -14.14 -8.98 1.07
C LEU A 28 -15.51 -8.65 0.47
N SER A 29 -15.72 -7.39 0.07
CA SER A 29 -16.94 -6.98 -0.63
C SER A 29 -17.08 -7.70 -1.97
N MET A 30 -16.00 -7.83 -2.73
CA MET A 30 -15.99 -8.57 -4.00
C MET A 30 -16.09 -10.08 -3.83
N ALA A 31 -15.55 -10.63 -2.73
CA ALA A 31 -15.66 -12.05 -2.42
C ALA A 31 -17.04 -12.45 -1.85
N GLY A 32 -17.93 -11.50 -1.57
CA GLY A 32 -19.24 -11.75 -0.96
C GLY A 32 -19.16 -12.22 0.50
N THR A 33 -17.98 -12.19 1.11
CA THR A 33 -17.68 -12.70 2.45
C THR A 33 -17.37 -11.56 3.41
N VAL A 34 -18.32 -10.62 3.57
CA VAL A 34 -18.20 -9.50 4.54
C VAL A 34 -18.42 -10.04 5.96
N GLN A 35 -17.49 -10.87 6.43
CA GLN A 35 -17.43 -11.35 7.80
C GLN A 35 -16.45 -10.48 8.61
N PRO A 36 -16.85 -9.97 9.78
CA PRO A 36 -15.97 -9.15 10.63
C PRO A 36 -14.67 -9.86 11.01
N LEU A 37 -14.71 -11.19 11.19
CA LEU A 37 -13.52 -11.98 11.52
C LEU A 37 -12.52 -12.02 10.37
N ALA A 38 -13.00 -12.28 9.14
CA ALA A 38 -12.16 -12.27 7.94
C ALA A 38 -11.59 -10.86 7.68
N PHE A 39 -12.35 -9.81 7.98
CA PHE A 39 -11.86 -8.43 7.92
C PHE A 39 -10.69 -8.19 8.87
N VAL A 40 -10.81 -8.55 10.14
CA VAL A 40 -9.73 -8.34 11.11
C VAL A 40 -8.50 -9.18 10.75
N GLN A 41 -8.68 -10.43 10.31
CA GLN A 41 -7.58 -11.29 9.90
C GLN A 41 -6.84 -10.75 8.67
N SER A 42 -7.56 -10.40 7.60
CA SER A 42 -6.97 -9.81 6.39
C SER A 42 -6.30 -8.47 6.70
N PHE A 43 -6.87 -7.64 7.58
CA PHE A 43 -6.23 -6.40 8.01
C PHE A 43 -4.91 -6.63 8.76
N VAL A 44 -4.87 -7.57 9.72
CA VAL A 44 -3.64 -7.91 10.45
C VAL A 44 -2.58 -8.48 9.50
N VAL A 45 -2.98 -9.32 8.54
CA VAL A 45 -2.07 -9.83 7.51
C VAL A 45 -1.57 -8.73 6.59
N SER A 46 -2.42 -7.79 6.18
CA SER A 46 -1.99 -6.59 5.44
C SER A 46 -0.92 -5.81 6.20
N MET A 47 -1.08 -5.66 7.51
CA MET A 47 -0.11 -4.94 8.33
C MET A 47 1.24 -5.66 8.36
N ALA A 48 1.23 -6.98 8.57
CA ALA A 48 2.45 -7.79 8.57
C ALA A 48 3.15 -7.79 7.20
N VAL A 49 2.39 -7.98 6.13
CA VAL A 49 2.92 -8.01 4.76
C VAL A 49 3.43 -6.64 4.36
N GLY A 50 2.64 -5.57 4.52
CA GLY A 50 3.11 -4.26 4.09
C GLY A 50 4.27 -3.74 4.92
N TYR A 51 4.39 -4.08 6.21
CA TYR A 51 5.56 -3.71 7.02
C TYR A 51 6.81 -4.45 6.51
N THR A 52 6.71 -5.77 6.33
CA THR A 52 7.83 -6.58 5.82
C THR A 52 8.25 -6.16 4.42
N ILE A 53 7.30 -5.91 3.51
CA ILE A 53 7.57 -5.45 2.14
C ILE A 53 8.13 -4.02 2.14
N CYS A 54 7.67 -3.12 2.99
CA CYS A 54 8.24 -1.76 3.10
C CYS A 54 9.68 -1.76 3.65
N ASP A 55 10.03 -2.71 4.52
CA ASP A 55 11.40 -2.89 5.00
C ASP A 55 12.28 -3.58 3.95
N LEU A 56 11.73 -4.54 3.19
CA LEU A 56 12.46 -5.27 2.16
C LEU A 56 12.69 -4.46 0.88
N ILE A 57 11.69 -3.65 0.50
CA ILE A 57 11.69 -2.88 -0.74
C ILE A 57 11.99 -1.42 -0.40
N PRO A 58 13.16 -0.88 -0.82
CA PRO A 58 13.45 0.53 -0.67
C PRO A 58 12.61 1.33 -1.68
N ALA A 59 11.33 1.54 -1.35
CA ALA A 59 10.34 2.22 -2.19
C ALA A 59 10.82 3.59 -2.72
N PRO A 60 11.54 4.43 -1.93
CA PRO A 60 12.09 5.68 -2.44
C PRO A 60 13.24 5.50 -3.44
N ALA A 61 14.02 4.42 -3.33
CA ALA A 61 15.15 4.13 -4.20
C ALA A 61 14.68 3.59 -5.55
N TRP A 62 13.72 2.67 -5.54
CA TRP A 62 13.16 2.06 -6.76
C TRP A 62 12.39 3.07 -7.59
N GLY A 63 11.59 3.92 -6.94
CA GLY A 63 10.86 4.96 -7.64
C GLY A 63 11.77 6.04 -8.24
N LYS A 64 12.88 6.40 -7.58
CA LYS A 64 13.94 7.24 -8.17
C LYS A 64 14.66 6.57 -9.34
N MET A 65 14.85 5.25 -9.29
CA MET A 65 15.49 4.48 -10.36
C MET A 65 14.60 4.43 -11.62
N PHE A 66 13.29 4.21 -11.42
CA PHE A 66 12.29 4.18 -12.49
C PHE A 66 12.07 5.54 -13.16
N THR A 67 12.03 6.61 -12.39
CA THR A 67 11.85 7.97 -12.94
C THR A 67 13.10 8.45 -13.69
N LYS A 68 14.29 8.02 -13.24
CA LYS A 68 15.55 8.22 -13.96
C LYS A 68 15.57 7.43 -15.28
N TYR A 69 15.01 6.23 -15.31
CA TYR A 69 14.89 5.42 -16.53
C TYR A 69 13.90 6.01 -17.54
N LEU A 70 12.79 6.58 -17.05
CA LEU A 70 11.77 7.26 -17.87
C LEU A 70 12.12 8.69 -18.30
N GLY A 71 13.27 9.24 -17.84
CA GLY A 71 13.74 10.56 -18.25
C GLY A 71 12.89 11.74 -17.76
N ILE A 72 12.05 11.54 -16.74
CA ILE A 72 11.08 12.56 -16.30
C ILE A 72 11.76 13.60 -15.40
N LYS A 73 11.87 14.83 -15.91
CA LYS A 73 12.50 15.96 -15.22
C LYS A 73 11.56 16.74 -14.28
N SER A 74 10.25 16.50 -14.35
CA SER A 74 9.25 17.16 -13.50
C SER A 74 9.28 16.59 -12.06
N LYS A 75 9.45 17.47 -11.08
CA LYS A 75 9.48 17.11 -9.64
C LYS A 75 8.19 16.42 -9.19
N LEU A 76 7.04 16.87 -9.71
CA LEU A 76 5.71 16.31 -9.45
C LEU A 76 5.50 14.96 -10.16
N GLY A 77 5.89 14.85 -11.43
CA GLY A 77 5.78 13.59 -12.19
C GLY A 77 6.71 12.50 -11.64
N CYS A 78 7.89 12.89 -11.17
CA CYS A 78 8.84 12.00 -10.52
C CYS A 78 8.25 11.44 -9.21
N HIS A 79 7.58 12.27 -8.41
CA HIS A 79 6.93 11.81 -7.18
C HIS A 79 5.74 10.89 -7.46
N LEU A 80 4.87 11.26 -8.40
CA LEU A 80 3.69 10.47 -8.77
C LEU A 80 4.04 9.07 -9.30
N ILE A 81 5.04 8.97 -10.15
CA ILE A 81 5.45 7.68 -10.75
C ILE A 81 6.24 6.85 -9.75
N SER A 82 7.11 7.47 -8.96
CA SER A 82 7.79 6.80 -7.84
C SER A 82 6.78 6.18 -6.87
N THR A 83 5.75 6.95 -6.52
CA THR A 83 4.62 6.50 -5.69
C THR A 83 3.79 5.43 -6.36
N ALA A 84 3.53 5.54 -7.67
CA ALA A 84 2.73 4.57 -8.41
C ALA A 84 3.41 3.21 -8.49
N VAL A 85 4.72 3.17 -8.77
CA VAL A 85 5.49 1.92 -8.90
C VAL A 85 5.66 1.23 -7.54
N GLY A 86 6.06 1.97 -6.52
CA GLY A 86 6.16 1.42 -5.15
C GLY A 86 4.79 0.98 -4.62
N GLY A 87 3.76 1.79 -4.88
CA GLY A 87 2.38 1.51 -4.55
C GLY A 87 1.83 0.27 -5.25
N LEU A 88 2.11 0.09 -6.54
CA LEU A 88 1.71 -1.09 -7.31
C LEU A 88 2.22 -2.38 -6.68
N ILE A 89 3.50 -2.43 -6.35
CA ILE A 89 4.11 -3.61 -5.72
C ILE A 89 3.47 -3.85 -4.35
N LEU A 90 3.33 -2.81 -3.54
CA LEU A 90 2.74 -2.92 -2.21
C LEU A 90 1.29 -3.40 -2.25
N ILE A 91 0.46 -2.80 -3.12
CA ILE A 91 -0.95 -3.16 -3.31
C ILE A 91 -1.06 -4.60 -3.82
N THR A 92 -0.22 -4.99 -4.77
CA THR A 92 -0.24 -6.36 -5.34
C THR A 92 0.10 -7.39 -4.26
N CYS A 93 1.15 -7.16 -3.47
CA CYS A 93 1.52 -8.05 -2.37
C CYS A 93 0.43 -8.10 -1.29
N ILE A 94 0.00 -6.96 -0.77
CA ILE A 94 -1.02 -6.89 0.28
C ILE A 94 -2.33 -7.55 -0.18
N SER A 95 -2.80 -7.21 -1.38
CA SER A 95 -4.05 -7.76 -1.92
C SER A 95 -3.99 -9.27 -2.09
N PHE A 96 -2.85 -9.81 -2.57
CA PHE A 96 -2.66 -11.25 -2.71
C PHE A 96 -2.81 -11.97 -1.37
N PHE A 97 -2.08 -11.55 -0.34
CA PHE A 97 -2.15 -12.20 0.97
C PHE A 97 -3.49 -11.98 1.67
N CYS A 98 -4.11 -10.80 1.53
CA CYS A 98 -5.47 -10.57 2.07
C CYS A 98 -6.48 -11.52 1.44
N GLN A 99 -6.40 -11.72 0.12
CA GLN A 99 -7.30 -12.61 -0.60
C GLN A 99 -6.98 -14.08 -0.31
N PHE A 100 -5.71 -14.41 -0.07
CA PHE A 100 -5.32 -15.76 0.38
C PHE A 100 -5.99 -16.12 1.71
N VAL A 101 -6.04 -15.18 2.65
CA VAL A 101 -6.73 -15.39 3.93
C VAL A 101 -8.24 -15.48 3.74
N ALA A 102 -8.81 -14.66 2.86
CA ALA A 102 -10.26 -14.58 2.67
C ALA A 102 -10.87 -15.76 1.89
N VAL A 103 -10.19 -16.26 0.85
CA VAL A 103 -10.70 -17.33 -0.04
C VAL A 103 -9.80 -18.58 -0.12
N GLY A 104 -8.67 -18.60 0.60
CA GLY A 104 -7.80 -19.76 0.69
C GLY A 104 -7.23 -20.19 -0.66
N GLY A 105 -7.30 -21.49 -0.95
CA GLY A 105 -6.76 -22.10 -2.17
C GLY A 105 -7.42 -21.65 -3.47
N ALA A 106 -8.60 -21.00 -3.42
CA ALA A 106 -9.28 -20.48 -4.61
C ALA A 106 -8.70 -19.13 -5.11
N ILE A 107 -7.67 -18.60 -4.44
CA ILE A 107 -7.06 -17.30 -4.76
C ILE A 107 -6.71 -17.14 -6.24
N LEU A 108 -6.14 -18.15 -6.89
CA LEU A 108 -5.67 -18.04 -8.27
C LEU A 108 -6.80 -17.85 -9.28
N ALA A 109 -8.04 -18.21 -8.93
CA ALA A 109 -9.21 -17.99 -9.77
C ALA A 109 -9.88 -16.63 -9.49
N VAL A 110 -9.86 -16.17 -8.23
CA VAL A 110 -10.59 -14.96 -7.79
C VAL A 110 -9.73 -13.70 -7.87
N TRP A 111 -8.47 -13.79 -7.45
CA TRP A 111 -7.58 -12.65 -7.31
C TRP A 111 -7.30 -11.94 -8.65
N PRO A 112 -7.02 -12.61 -9.79
CA PRO A 112 -6.77 -11.92 -11.06
C PRO A 112 -7.94 -11.03 -11.51
N HIS A 113 -9.18 -11.44 -11.23
CA HIS A 113 -10.37 -10.65 -11.54
C HIS A 113 -10.60 -9.49 -10.56
N ALA A 114 -10.21 -9.64 -9.30
CA ALA A 114 -10.31 -8.58 -8.29
C ALA A 114 -9.14 -7.57 -8.37
N LEU A 115 -8.00 -7.99 -8.92
CA LEU A 115 -6.77 -7.22 -9.04
C LEU A 115 -6.96 -5.82 -9.67
N PRO A 116 -7.64 -5.63 -10.82
CA PRO A 116 -7.82 -4.29 -11.40
C PRO A 116 -8.59 -3.35 -10.47
N TYR A 117 -9.60 -3.85 -9.74
CA TYR A 117 -10.37 -3.06 -8.79
C TYR A 117 -9.56 -2.73 -7.54
N LEU A 118 -8.78 -3.69 -7.04
CA LEU A 118 -7.90 -3.52 -5.89
C LEU A 118 -6.75 -2.54 -6.20
N LEU A 119 -6.19 -2.60 -7.41
CA LEU A 119 -5.21 -1.63 -7.89
C LEU A 119 -5.80 -0.23 -8.01
N ALA A 120 -6.98 -0.09 -8.62
CA ALA A 120 -7.63 1.21 -8.76
C ALA A 120 -7.95 1.83 -7.39
N ALA A 121 -8.52 1.04 -6.47
CA ALA A 121 -8.83 1.48 -5.12
C ALA A 121 -7.57 1.82 -4.31
N GLY A 122 -6.56 0.94 -4.33
CA GLY A 122 -5.30 1.19 -3.64
C GLY A 122 -4.56 2.41 -4.18
N TYR A 123 -4.58 2.63 -5.50
CA TYR A 123 -3.96 3.80 -6.12
C TYR A 123 -4.68 5.10 -5.75
N LEU A 124 -6.02 5.09 -5.73
CA LEU A 124 -6.82 6.21 -5.22
C LEU A 124 -6.46 6.55 -3.77
N VAL A 125 -6.37 5.52 -2.91
CA VAL A 125 -5.97 5.69 -1.52
C VAL A 125 -4.57 6.29 -1.42
N LEU A 126 -3.61 5.83 -2.22
CA LEU A 126 -2.27 6.40 -2.24
C LEU A 126 -2.28 7.88 -2.64
N ILE A 127 -3.00 8.27 -3.69
CA ILE A 127 -3.06 9.68 -4.12
C ILE A 127 -3.67 10.57 -3.02
N VAL A 128 -4.74 10.10 -2.36
CA VAL A 128 -5.48 10.90 -1.36
C VAL A 128 -4.77 10.92 -0.01
N PHE A 129 -4.27 9.78 0.45
CA PHE A 129 -3.67 9.65 1.79
C PHE A 129 -2.19 9.98 1.82
N MET A 130 -1.43 9.84 0.75
CA MET A 130 -0.01 10.21 0.74
C MET A 130 0.26 11.66 1.20
N PRO A 131 -0.42 12.71 0.67
CA PRO A 131 -0.19 14.07 1.13
C PRO A 131 -0.61 14.27 2.59
N LEU A 132 -1.58 13.51 3.08
CA LEU A 132 -1.97 13.52 4.49
C LEU A 132 -0.89 12.86 5.36
N CYS A 133 -0.41 11.68 4.97
CA CYS A 133 0.65 10.94 5.66
C CYS A 133 1.94 11.75 5.74
N GLU A 134 2.33 12.45 4.68
CA GLU A 134 3.48 13.35 4.67
C GLU A 134 3.30 14.51 5.65
N ARG A 135 2.13 15.16 5.68
CA ARG A 135 1.84 16.22 6.64
C ARG A 135 1.91 15.72 8.08
N PHE A 136 1.31 14.57 8.37
CA PHE A 136 1.37 13.95 9.70
C PHE A 136 2.80 13.60 10.10
N ALA A 137 3.56 12.97 9.20
CA ALA A 137 4.95 12.63 9.46
C ALA A 137 5.81 13.87 9.71
N VAL A 138 5.58 14.97 8.96
CA VAL A 138 6.28 16.25 9.17
C VAL A 138 5.94 16.82 10.54
N VAL A 139 4.66 16.82 10.93
CA VAL A 139 4.24 17.27 12.27
C VAL A 139 4.85 16.41 13.38
N LEU A 140 4.91 15.09 13.21
CA LEU A 140 5.44 14.14 14.20
C LEU A 140 6.97 14.17 14.32
N THR A 141 7.69 14.57 13.28
CA THR A 141 9.17 14.63 13.25
C THR A 141 9.73 16.05 13.30
N SER A 142 8.89 17.08 13.19
CA SER A 142 9.27 18.49 13.37
C SER A 142 9.21 18.87 14.84
N LYS A 143 10.14 18.34 15.64
CA LYS A 143 10.71 18.96 16.85
C LYS A 143 11.97 18.20 17.28
#